data_AF-A0A7C3D4J2-F1
#
_entry.id   AF-A0A7C3D4J2-F1
#
_cell.length_a   1.000
_cell.length_b   1.000
_cell.length_c   1.000
_cell.angle_alpha   90.00
_cell.angle_beta   90.00
_cell.angle_gamma   90.00
#
_symmetry.space_group_name_H-M   'P 1'
#
loop_
_entity.id
_entity.type
_entity.pdbx_description
1 polymer ?
#
loop_
_entity_poly.entity_id
_entity_poly.type
_entity_poly.pdbx_seq_one_letter_code
_entity_poly.pdbx_strand_id
1 'polypeptide(L)'
;MTHTTHIETPAKAFFKETVYMPLVDAVGRISSTLISAYPPGIAIINIGTMISNSHVKKLRALHDRGVKIHGINMDGRAMIGVVSDEFPDYTIEFFDPHTVNTLIIQECTNLFRETFSNAPYNQFAYDKSDPQKIYSASELIFGRAAHKADYVDLDTMDKFLMPDRFIRFMDPDTCFDSLRDRFSDTGYLALLRERKTNTLKGFLHIRAASLRRVFETEEWRFPLLLSGNKSLRADAACFFDKMEYHFNLTSDDFVLSVSAQLIHPDLRGKNRLFADLMKKVAHHISPTHAALPGLTELSQTGTGRVLNEAVAERVVYGVLDNGNPLGFTARASSSIWYYEGPHKRFVHAVRTKIRENSLTYIPHRLDHTHIEVRKTDIGFGVFSTAPIKAGTIIAEFVGEKYQAQTAMALPEIMRNHALQIGEMEYVFAHRRLAELLNHSCDPNCGIQALTKIVAVQDIPTGQELRWDYRTTECSDWVLSPCLCGEERCTQTVGSFLDLPDEIRQEYLNKNMVSKWIREKFNL
;
A
#
# COMPACT_ATOMS: atom_id res chain seq x y z
N MET A 1 55.49 3.03 -2.85
CA MET A 1 54.75 2.56 -1.67
C MET A 1 53.46 1.93 -2.16
N THR A 2 53.27 0.65 -1.90
CA THR A 2 52.13 -0.16 -2.31
C THR A 2 50.85 0.37 -1.67
N HIS A 3 49.95 0.96 -2.46
CA HIS A 3 48.59 1.28 -2.02
C HIS A 3 47.80 -0.02 -1.86
N THR A 4 47.86 -0.62 -0.68
CA THR A 4 46.88 -1.62 -0.26
C THR A 4 45.55 -0.88 -0.09
N THR A 5 44.73 -0.88 -1.15
CA THR A 5 43.30 -0.63 -1.04
C THR A 5 42.75 -1.64 -0.05
N HIS A 6 42.43 -1.21 1.17
CA HIS A 6 41.59 -2.00 2.07
C HIS A 6 40.22 -2.14 1.39
N ILE A 7 40.06 -3.22 0.62
CA ILE A 7 38.79 -3.63 0.06
C ILE A 7 38.09 -4.41 1.16
N GLU A 8 37.09 -3.77 1.77
CA GLU A 8 36.12 -4.51 2.56
C GLU A 8 35.22 -5.27 1.59
N THR A 9 34.95 -6.56 1.84
CA THR A 9 34.11 -7.32 0.91
C THR A 9 32.74 -6.63 0.81
N PRO A 10 32.08 -6.63 -0.38
CA PRO A 10 30.78 -6.00 -0.53
C PRO A 10 29.78 -6.43 0.55
N ALA A 11 29.81 -7.71 0.94
CA ALA A 11 29.03 -8.22 2.08
C ALA A 11 29.38 -7.49 3.39
N LYS A 12 30.65 -7.48 3.82
CA LYS A 12 31.05 -6.81 5.07
C LYS A 12 30.69 -5.32 5.08
N ALA A 13 30.96 -4.62 3.98
CA ALA A 13 30.63 -3.20 3.84
C ALA A 13 29.12 -2.95 3.83
N PHE A 14 28.33 -3.86 3.26
CA PHE A 14 26.87 -3.79 3.28
C PHE A 14 26.30 -3.91 4.70
N PHE A 15 26.93 -4.70 5.57
CA PHE A 15 26.50 -4.89 6.96
C PHE A 15 27.01 -3.82 7.92
N LYS A 16 27.98 -3.00 7.50
CA LYS A 16 28.49 -1.91 8.33
C LYS A 16 27.58 -0.68 8.28
N GLU A 17 27.74 0.14 9.31
CA GLU A 17 26.99 1.37 9.48
C GLU A 17 27.26 2.37 8.35
N THR A 18 26.22 3.13 7.98
CA THR A 18 26.29 4.09 6.88
C THR A 18 26.09 5.50 7.38
N VAL A 19 27.05 6.38 7.09
CA VAL A 19 26.88 7.84 7.23
C VAL A 19 26.81 8.49 5.86
N TYR A 20 26.00 9.53 5.74
CA TYR A 20 25.86 10.29 4.50
C TYR A 20 26.70 11.56 4.55
N MET A 21 27.49 11.78 3.51
CA MET A 21 28.32 12.97 3.39
C MET A 21 28.37 13.45 1.94
N PRO A 22 28.80 14.70 1.69
CA PRO A 22 28.97 15.19 0.33
C PRO A 22 29.93 14.30 -0.45
N LEU A 23 29.62 14.04 -1.71
CA LEU A 23 30.39 13.15 -2.58
C LEU A 23 31.88 13.51 -2.66
N VAL A 24 32.20 14.81 -2.61
CA VAL A 24 33.57 15.32 -2.62
C VAL A 24 34.33 14.98 -1.33
N ASP A 25 33.65 15.00 -0.19
CA ASP A 25 34.22 14.73 1.13
C ASP A 25 34.36 13.22 1.37
N ALA A 26 33.65 12.41 0.58
CA ALA A 26 33.68 10.95 0.66
C ALA A 26 34.94 10.31 0.05
N VAL A 27 35.81 11.08 -0.60
CA VAL A 27 37.05 10.55 -1.20
C VAL A 27 37.95 9.94 -0.12
N GLY A 28 38.41 8.71 -0.35
CA GLY A 28 39.17 7.92 0.62
C GLY A 28 38.31 7.09 1.58
N ARG A 29 36.98 7.22 1.56
CA ARG A 29 36.06 6.40 2.35
C ARG A 29 35.55 5.20 1.57
N ILE A 30 35.17 4.13 2.27
CA ILE A 30 34.54 2.95 1.67
C ILE A 30 33.07 3.26 1.39
N SER A 31 32.60 3.05 0.17
CA SER A 31 31.19 3.24 -0.18
C SER A 31 30.31 2.17 0.45
N SER A 32 29.22 2.57 1.09
CA SER A 32 28.12 1.66 1.46
C SER A 32 26.98 1.69 0.45
N THR A 33 27.14 2.44 -0.64
CA THR A 33 26.13 2.65 -1.67
C THR A 33 26.62 2.17 -3.03
N LEU A 34 25.77 1.44 -3.76
CA LEU A 34 25.97 1.14 -5.17
C LEU A 34 25.54 2.35 -6.01
N ILE A 35 26.43 2.84 -6.88
CA ILE A 35 26.13 3.90 -7.85
C ILE A 35 26.39 3.39 -9.25
N SER A 36 25.40 3.54 -10.14
CA SER A 36 25.48 3.13 -11.54
C SER A 36 24.93 4.22 -12.46
N ALA A 37 25.39 4.24 -13.71
CA ALA A 37 24.81 5.09 -14.75
C ALA A 37 23.98 4.25 -15.70
N TYR A 38 22.81 4.76 -16.09
CA TYR A 38 21.89 4.06 -16.98
C TYR A 38 21.57 4.90 -18.24
N PRO A 39 21.56 4.28 -19.43
CA PRO A 39 22.07 2.93 -19.78
C PRO A 39 23.62 2.90 -19.86
N PRO A 40 24.31 1.73 -19.76
CA PRO A 40 23.80 0.35 -19.68
C PRO A 40 23.59 -0.20 -18.25
N GLY A 41 23.79 0.59 -17.19
CA GLY A 41 23.64 0.13 -15.80
C GLY A 41 24.92 -0.39 -15.14
N ILE A 42 26.08 -0.18 -15.77
CA ILE A 42 27.38 -0.58 -15.20
C ILE A 42 27.64 0.24 -13.91
N ALA A 43 28.02 -0.46 -12.85
CA ALA A 43 28.37 0.15 -11.57
C ALA A 43 29.61 1.04 -11.73
N ILE A 44 29.49 2.30 -11.30
CA ILE A 44 30.59 3.26 -11.19
C ILE A 44 31.26 3.15 -9.83
N ILE A 45 30.47 2.93 -8.77
CA ILE A 45 30.95 2.67 -7.42
C ILE A 45 30.18 1.47 -6.88
N ASN A 46 30.87 0.40 -6.47
CA ASN A 46 30.26 -0.75 -5.78
C ASN A 46 30.29 -0.54 -4.26
N ILE A 47 29.40 -1.24 -3.55
CA ILE A 47 29.48 -1.37 -2.09
C ILE A 47 30.82 -2.03 -1.73
N GLY A 48 31.53 -1.49 -0.73
CA GLY A 48 32.87 -1.93 -0.35
C GLY A 48 34.01 -1.28 -1.15
N THR A 49 33.69 -0.46 -2.17
CA THR A 49 34.71 0.24 -2.96
C THR A 49 35.16 1.53 -2.29
N MET A 50 36.47 1.76 -2.21
CA MET A 50 37.01 3.05 -1.78
C MET A 50 36.72 4.13 -2.83
N ILE A 51 36.07 5.21 -2.41
CA ILE A 51 35.70 6.34 -3.27
C ILE A 51 36.96 7.13 -3.59
N SER A 52 37.07 7.61 -4.82
CA SER A 52 38.27 8.28 -5.33
C SER A 52 37.87 9.52 -6.13
N ASN A 53 38.84 10.41 -6.36
CA ASN A 53 38.63 11.60 -7.20
C ASN A 53 38.19 11.25 -8.64
N SER A 54 38.61 10.11 -9.18
CA SER A 54 38.17 9.68 -10.51
C SER A 54 36.68 9.32 -10.54
N HIS A 55 36.17 8.69 -9.47
CA HIS A 55 34.74 8.43 -9.34
C HIS A 55 33.92 9.73 -9.31
N VAL A 56 34.34 10.71 -8.51
CA VAL A 56 33.65 12.01 -8.41
C VAL A 56 33.62 12.73 -9.76
N LYS A 57 34.76 12.81 -10.46
CA LYS A 57 34.85 13.42 -11.79
C LYS A 57 33.95 12.73 -12.81
N LYS A 58 33.95 11.39 -12.82
CA LYS A 58 33.12 10.59 -13.74
C LYS A 58 31.63 10.80 -13.51
N LEU A 59 31.19 10.85 -12.25
CA LEU A 59 29.78 11.08 -11.91
C LEU A 59 29.32 12.48 -12.32
N ARG A 60 30.12 13.52 -12.08
CA ARG A 60 29.80 14.88 -12.54
C ARG A 60 29.70 14.97 -14.07
N ALA A 61 30.71 14.46 -14.79
CA ALA A 61 30.72 14.49 -16.24
C ALA A 61 29.54 13.74 -16.88
N LEU A 62 29.07 12.65 -16.25
CA LEU A 62 27.87 11.94 -16.69
C LEU A 62 26.60 12.73 -16.42
N HIS A 63 26.50 13.36 -15.24
CA HIS A 63 25.37 14.22 -14.89
C HIS A 63 25.25 15.43 -15.82
N ASP A 64 26.36 16.12 -16.11
CA ASP A 64 26.41 17.28 -17.00
C ASP A 64 25.96 16.94 -18.43
N ARG A 65 26.11 15.67 -18.84
CA ARG A 65 25.64 15.13 -20.12
C ARG A 65 24.18 14.67 -20.10
N GLY A 66 23.47 14.90 -18.99
CA GLY A 66 22.09 14.44 -18.80
C GLY A 66 21.95 12.92 -18.61
N VAL A 67 23.04 12.20 -18.33
CA VAL A 67 22.97 10.75 -18.10
C VAL A 67 22.33 10.49 -16.74
N LYS A 68 21.35 9.57 -16.71
CA LYS A 68 20.68 9.19 -15.48
C LYS A 68 21.63 8.41 -14.58
N ILE A 69 21.86 8.92 -13.38
CA ILE A 69 22.69 8.28 -12.35
C ILE A 69 21.79 7.75 -11.24
N HIS A 70 22.01 6.50 -10.88
CA HIS A 70 21.30 5.80 -9.81
C HIS A 70 22.18 5.68 -8.57
N GLY A 71 21.55 5.65 -7.40
CA GLY A 71 22.25 5.53 -6.11
C GLY A 71 22.67 6.86 -5.49
N ILE A 72 22.68 7.95 -6.25
CA ILE A 72 22.98 9.30 -5.76
C ILE A 72 22.14 10.34 -6.52
N ASN A 73 21.64 11.36 -5.81
CA ASN A 73 21.07 12.53 -6.46
C ASN A 73 22.19 13.50 -6.76
N MET A 74 22.41 13.79 -8.04
CA MET A 74 23.43 14.74 -8.47
C MET A 74 22.89 16.17 -8.55
N ASP A 75 21.56 16.35 -8.55
CA ASP A 75 20.93 17.66 -8.49
C ASP A 75 21.09 18.27 -7.09
N GLY A 76 21.82 19.39 -7.00
CA GLY A 76 22.14 20.07 -5.76
C GLY A 76 23.33 19.48 -5.00
N ARG A 77 23.21 19.34 -3.67
CA ARG A 77 24.30 18.79 -2.84
C ARG A 77 24.28 17.26 -2.93
N ALA A 78 25.14 16.69 -3.77
CA ALA A 78 25.25 15.25 -3.95
C ALA A 78 25.75 14.55 -2.67
N MET A 79 24.88 13.79 -2.03
CA MET A 79 25.17 13.05 -0.79
C MET A 79 25.31 11.54 -1.07
N ILE A 80 26.42 10.94 -0.64
CA ILE A 80 26.71 9.51 -0.78
C ILE A 80 26.81 8.83 0.59
N GLY A 81 26.33 7.59 0.69
CA GLY A 81 26.52 6.75 1.86
C GLY A 81 27.89 6.09 1.87
N VAL A 82 28.64 6.27 2.97
CA VAL A 82 29.93 5.63 3.22
C VAL A 82 29.89 4.79 4.48
N VAL A 83 30.70 3.74 4.51
CA VAL A 83 30.95 2.92 5.70
C VAL A 83 31.55 3.80 6.79
N SER A 84 30.98 3.69 7.98
CA SER A 84 31.45 4.35 9.20
C SER A 84 31.87 3.32 10.24
N ASP A 85 32.96 3.63 10.93
CA ASP A 85 33.31 3.00 12.21
C ASP A 85 32.79 3.84 13.39
N GLU A 86 32.18 5.02 13.13
CA GLU A 86 31.39 5.75 14.11
C GLU A 86 30.07 5.02 14.31
N PHE A 87 29.81 4.60 15.54
CA PHE A 87 28.58 3.92 15.91
C PHE A 87 27.44 4.93 15.94
N PRO A 88 26.29 4.65 15.28
CA PRO A 88 25.13 5.51 15.37
C PRO A 88 24.70 5.65 16.83
N ASP A 89 23.99 6.74 17.19
CA ASP A 89 23.41 6.90 18.53
C ASP A 89 22.43 5.77 18.92
N TYR A 90 22.16 4.81 18.03
CA TYR A 90 21.22 3.71 18.21
C TYR A 90 21.82 2.32 17.94
N THR A 91 21.21 1.28 18.52
CA THR A 91 21.45 -0.14 18.26
C THR A 91 20.17 -0.82 17.81
N ILE A 92 20.31 -1.88 17.00
CA ILE A 92 19.19 -2.75 16.64
C ILE A 92 19.45 -4.16 17.15
N GLU A 93 18.64 -4.57 18.11
CA GLU A 93 18.63 -5.89 18.72
C GLU A 93 17.57 -6.76 18.05
N PHE A 94 17.81 -8.07 18.01
CA PHE A 94 16.87 -9.04 17.45
C PHE A 94 16.50 -10.06 18.52
N PHE A 95 15.22 -10.44 18.55
CA PHE A 95 14.65 -11.40 19.48
C PHE A 95 13.71 -12.36 18.75
N ASP A 96 13.68 -13.61 19.21
CA ASP A 96 12.50 -14.45 19.04
C ASP A 96 11.40 -13.90 19.97
N PRO A 97 10.24 -13.47 19.44
CA PRO A 97 9.17 -12.88 20.25
C PRO A 97 8.79 -13.72 21.48
N HIS A 98 8.81 -15.05 21.39
CA HIS A 98 8.45 -15.94 22.50
C HIS A 98 9.40 -15.86 23.70
N THR A 99 10.61 -15.35 23.48
CA THR A 99 11.68 -15.32 24.49
C THR A 99 11.75 -13.99 25.25
N VAL A 100 10.94 -12.99 24.86
CA VAL A 100 10.99 -11.67 25.50
C VAL A 100 10.31 -11.70 26.87
N ASN A 101 10.90 -10.95 27.80
CA ASN A 101 10.37 -10.84 29.15
C ASN A 101 9.31 -9.72 29.26
N THR A 102 8.61 -9.68 30.39
CA THR A 102 7.61 -8.68 30.72
C THR A 102 8.10 -7.24 30.59
N LEU A 103 9.38 -6.96 30.87
CA LEU A 103 9.93 -5.60 30.76
C LEU A 103 9.96 -5.12 29.30
N ILE A 104 10.39 -5.98 28.37
CA ILE A 104 10.40 -5.64 26.93
C ILE A 104 8.97 -5.43 26.43
N ILE A 105 8.01 -6.24 26.87
CA ILE A 105 6.59 -6.08 26.51
C ILE A 105 6.07 -4.71 26.99
N GLN A 106 6.42 -4.32 28.21
CA GLN A 106 6.05 -3.02 28.77
C GLN A 106 6.69 -1.86 27.99
N GLU A 107 7.96 -1.96 27.63
CA GLU A 107 8.63 -0.95 26.79
C GLU A 107 7.95 -0.81 25.42
N CYS A 108 7.64 -1.93 24.76
CA CYS A 108 6.91 -1.93 23.49
C CYS A 108 5.51 -1.32 23.64
N THR A 109 4.79 -1.65 24.72
CA THR A 109 3.47 -1.10 25.05
C THR A 109 3.52 0.42 25.19
N ASN A 110 4.47 0.91 25.99
CA ASN A 110 4.67 2.33 26.23
C ASN A 110 4.99 3.08 24.93
N LEU A 111 5.90 2.54 24.11
CA LEU A 111 6.25 3.13 22.82
C LEU A 111 5.08 3.10 21.83
N PHE A 112 4.24 2.07 21.84
CA PHE A 112 3.02 1.98 21.01
C PHE A 112 2.09 3.16 21.33
N ARG A 113 1.75 3.31 22.61
CA ARG A 113 0.85 4.35 23.13
C ARG A 113 1.36 5.76 22.83
N GLU A 114 2.64 5.99 23.09
CA GLU A 114 3.31 7.27 22.83
C GLU A 114 3.35 7.60 21.33
N THR A 115 3.65 6.61 20.50
CA THR A 115 3.76 6.78 19.05
C THR A 115 2.43 7.22 18.42
N PHE A 116 1.31 6.60 18.81
CA PHE A 116 0.00 6.86 18.23
C PHE A 116 -0.68 8.11 18.76
N SER A 117 -0.36 8.52 20.00
CA SER A 117 -0.89 9.77 20.57
C SER A 117 -0.30 11.03 19.94
N ASN A 118 0.79 10.88 19.16
CA ASN A 118 1.56 11.97 18.58
C ASN A 118 1.58 11.96 17.04
N ALA A 119 1.91 13.10 16.44
CA ALA A 119 1.84 13.31 14.99
C ALA A 119 2.69 12.31 14.20
N PRO A 120 2.16 11.68 13.13
CA PRO A 120 0.99 12.11 12.37
C PRO A 120 -0.32 11.44 12.79
N TYR A 121 -0.32 10.52 13.76
CA TYR A 121 -1.51 9.76 14.11
C TYR A 121 -2.47 10.58 14.98
N ASN A 122 -1.95 11.21 16.05
CA ASN A 122 -2.71 12.07 16.95
C ASN A 122 -3.97 11.38 17.53
N GLN A 123 -3.88 10.11 17.92
CA GLN A 123 -4.99 9.31 18.45
C GLN A 123 -4.77 9.07 19.95
N PHE A 124 -5.63 9.66 20.80
CA PHE A 124 -5.51 9.56 22.26
C PHE A 124 -6.76 8.98 22.93
N ALA A 125 -7.95 9.31 22.45
CA ALA A 125 -9.20 8.74 22.92
C ALA A 125 -10.27 8.77 21.84
N TYR A 126 -11.37 8.07 22.04
CA TYR A 126 -12.56 8.18 21.21
C TYR A 126 -13.82 8.36 22.05
N ASP A 127 -14.87 8.88 21.44
CA ASP A 127 -16.15 9.11 22.10
C ASP A 127 -16.90 7.78 22.31
N LYS A 128 -17.44 7.55 23.51
CA LYS A 128 -18.29 6.37 23.77
C LYS A 128 -19.55 6.35 22.89
N SER A 129 -20.10 7.52 22.54
CA SER A 129 -21.30 7.59 21.70
C SER A 129 -21.02 7.35 20.22
N ASP A 130 -19.78 7.57 19.79
CA ASP A 130 -19.35 7.41 18.40
C ASP A 130 -17.88 6.95 18.36
N PRO A 131 -17.63 5.64 18.26
CA PRO A 131 -16.30 5.07 18.18
C PRO A 131 -15.45 5.53 16.98
N GLN A 132 -16.05 6.13 15.96
CA GLN A 132 -15.33 6.69 14.82
C GLN A 132 -14.77 8.08 15.11
N LYS A 133 -15.26 8.74 16.17
CA LYS A 133 -14.84 10.07 16.58
C LYS A 133 -13.62 10.02 17.50
N ILE A 134 -12.44 10.08 16.88
CA ILE A 134 -11.14 10.05 17.57
C ILE A 134 -10.71 11.47 17.94
N TYR A 135 -10.13 11.62 19.13
CA TYR A 135 -9.59 12.85 19.70
C TYR A 135 -8.09 12.69 19.98
N SER A 136 -7.35 13.75 19.74
CA SER A 136 -5.93 13.86 20.05
C SER A 136 -5.66 14.24 21.50
N ALA A 137 -4.43 14.01 21.95
CA ALA A 137 -3.98 14.47 23.26
C ALA A 137 -4.04 16.01 23.35
N SER A 138 -3.71 16.73 22.27
CA SER A 138 -3.79 18.19 22.24
C SER A 138 -5.20 18.73 22.46
N GLU A 139 -6.21 18.05 21.91
CA GLU A 139 -7.61 18.44 22.06
C GLU A 139 -8.12 18.19 23.47
N LEU A 140 -7.83 17.02 24.05
CA LEU A 140 -8.39 16.65 25.35
C LEU A 140 -7.60 17.22 26.54
N ILE A 141 -6.27 17.28 26.44
CA ILE A 141 -5.41 17.75 27.53
C ILE A 141 -5.26 19.26 27.51
N PHE A 142 -5.09 19.86 26.33
CA PHE A 142 -4.79 21.30 26.20
C PHE A 142 -5.95 22.13 25.64
N GLY A 143 -7.05 21.50 25.21
CA GLY A 143 -8.21 22.22 24.69
C GLY A 143 -7.98 22.91 23.35
N ARG A 144 -7.03 22.43 22.53
CA ARG A 144 -6.70 23.03 21.22
C ARG A 144 -6.50 21.96 20.15
N ALA A 145 -6.68 22.35 18.88
CA ALA A 145 -6.41 21.47 17.76
C ALA A 145 -4.95 20.98 17.74
N ALA A 146 -4.75 19.73 17.32
CA ALA A 146 -3.42 19.13 17.18
C ALA A 146 -2.62 19.81 16.05
N HIS A 147 -1.35 20.09 16.34
CA HIS A 147 -0.37 20.59 15.39
C HIS A 147 0.69 19.52 15.09
N LYS A 148 1.29 19.53 13.90
CA LYS A 148 2.32 18.53 13.51
C LYS A 148 3.56 18.52 14.40
N ALA A 149 3.82 19.61 15.10
CA ALA A 149 4.94 19.76 16.03
C ALA A 149 4.57 19.45 17.48
N ASP A 150 3.29 19.11 17.74
CA ASP A 150 2.88 18.73 19.10
C ASP A 150 3.55 17.41 19.48
N TYR A 151 4.02 17.37 20.73
CA TYR A 151 4.49 16.17 21.38
C TYR A 151 3.96 16.14 22.82
N VAL A 152 3.36 15.02 23.20
CA VAL A 152 2.85 14.74 24.54
C VAL A 152 3.49 13.44 25.00
N ASP A 153 4.25 13.52 26.09
CA ASP A 153 4.93 12.38 26.70
C ASP A 153 3.96 11.49 27.51
N LEU A 154 4.42 10.28 27.83
CA LEU A 154 3.63 9.28 28.57
C LEU A 154 3.21 9.73 29.96
N ASP A 155 4.07 10.44 30.70
CA ASP A 155 3.77 10.88 32.07
C ASP A 155 2.63 11.91 32.06
N THR A 156 2.65 12.85 31.11
CA THR A 156 1.56 13.79 30.87
C THR A 156 0.26 13.06 30.52
N MET A 157 0.31 12.05 29.65
CA MET A 157 -0.87 11.27 29.25
C MET A 157 -1.43 10.40 30.38
N ASP A 158 -0.57 9.83 31.22
CA ASP A 158 -0.96 8.94 32.31
C ASP A 158 -1.52 9.71 33.52
N LYS A 159 -1.06 10.95 33.73
CA LYS A 159 -1.63 11.86 34.75
C LYS A 159 -2.98 12.44 34.35
N PHE A 160 -3.32 12.45 33.05
CA PHE A 160 -4.60 12.98 32.58
C PHE A 160 -5.76 12.06 32.98
N LEU A 161 -6.65 12.58 33.83
CA LEU A 161 -7.90 11.92 34.21
C LEU A 161 -8.88 11.97 33.04
N MET A 162 -9.09 10.83 32.39
CA MET A 162 -9.99 10.71 31.26
C MET A 162 -11.45 10.94 31.70
N PRO A 163 -12.19 11.89 31.11
CA PRO A 163 -13.62 12.04 31.40
C PRO A 163 -14.41 10.78 31.02
N ASP A 164 -15.47 10.47 31.76
CA ASP A 164 -16.29 9.26 31.58
C ASP A 164 -16.89 9.09 30.18
N ARG A 165 -17.02 10.18 29.41
CA ARG A 165 -17.51 10.14 28.03
C ARG A 165 -16.53 9.46 27.07
N PHE A 166 -15.24 9.45 27.39
CA PHE A 166 -14.20 8.98 26.48
C PHE A 166 -13.70 7.60 26.87
N ILE A 167 -13.22 6.86 25.87
CA ILE A 167 -12.43 5.65 26.09
C ILE A 167 -11.01 5.94 25.61
N ARG A 168 -10.03 5.61 26.46
CA ARG A 168 -8.61 5.76 26.15
C ARG A 168 -8.27 4.87 24.96
N PHE A 169 -7.65 5.47 23.96
CA PHE A 169 -7.09 4.73 22.85
C PHE A 169 -5.80 4.05 23.30
N MET A 170 -5.63 2.77 22.99
CA MET A 170 -4.49 1.96 23.46
C MET A 170 -4.35 2.02 24.99
N ASP A 171 -5.38 1.52 25.67
CA ASP A 171 -5.41 1.37 27.11
C ASP A 171 -4.15 0.62 27.60
N PRO A 172 -3.45 1.07 28.67
CA PRO A 172 -2.17 0.51 29.05
C PRO A 172 -2.20 -1.00 29.28
N ASP A 173 -3.16 -1.48 30.07
CA ASP A 173 -3.25 -2.87 30.46
C ASP A 173 -3.73 -3.73 29.29
N THR A 174 -4.73 -3.26 28.55
CA THR A 174 -5.24 -3.99 27.39
C THR A 174 -4.20 -4.08 26.27
N CYS A 175 -3.47 -2.99 26.01
CA CYS A 175 -2.42 -2.96 25.01
C CYS A 175 -1.26 -3.89 25.41
N PHE A 176 -0.89 -3.90 26.70
CA PHE A 176 0.09 -4.83 27.23
C PHE A 176 -0.34 -6.29 27.03
N ASP A 177 -1.56 -6.64 27.42
CA ASP A 177 -2.07 -8.01 27.29
C ASP A 177 -2.17 -8.45 25.82
N SER A 178 -2.56 -7.53 24.94
CA SER A 178 -2.63 -7.78 23.49
C SER A 178 -1.25 -8.01 22.89
N LEU A 179 -0.25 -7.19 23.24
CA LEU A 179 1.13 -7.40 22.77
C LEU A 179 1.74 -8.67 23.35
N ARG A 180 1.46 -9.01 24.61
CA ARG A 180 1.88 -10.28 25.22
C ARG A 180 1.32 -11.48 24.43
N ASP A 181 0.03 -11.47 24.10
CA ASP A 181 -0.60 -12.53 23.29
C ASP A 181 -0.02 -12.57 21.86
N ARG A 182 0.23 -11.42 21.23
CA ARG A 182 0.85 -11.38 19.90
C ARG A 182 2.30 -11.86 19.92
N PHE A 183 3.07 -11.60 20.98
CA PHE A 183 4.45 -12.05 21.12
C PHE A 183 4.57 -13.53 21.50
N SER A 184 3.48 -14.19 21.90
CA SER A 184 3.43 -15.65 22.06
C SER A 184 3.19 -16.38 20.74
N ASP A 185 3.32 -15.70 19.60
CA ASP A 185 3.30 -16.33 18.28
C ASP A 185 4.71 -16.49 17.74
N THR A 186 4.91 -17.48 16.88
CA THR A 186 6.15 -17.61 16.11
C THR A 186 6.35 -16.36 15.28
N GLY A 187 7.57 -15.82 15.25
CA GLY A 187 7.78 -14.56 14.56
C GLY A 187 9.18 -13.99 14.73
N TYR A 188 9.25 -12.68 14.57
CA TYR A 188 10.49 -11.91 14.53
C TYR A 188 10.25 -10.56 15.18
N LEU A 189 11.09 -10.22 16.16
CA LEU A 189 11.07 -8.92 16.81
C LEU A 189 12.43 -8.25 16.68
N ALA A 190 12.44 -7.01 16.19
CA ALA A 190 13.63 -6.16 16.22
C ALA A 190 13.35 -4.90 17.04
N LEU A 191 14.27 -4.56 17.94
CA LEU A 191 14.17 -3.42 18.84
C LEU A 191 15.25 -2.39 18.49
N LEU A 192 14.86 -1.14 18.29
CA LEU A 192 15.76 0.00 18.10
C LEU A 192 15.94 0.70 19.45
N ARG A 193 17.16 0.72 19.99
CA ARG A 193 17.48 1.38 21.26
C ARG A 193 18.44 2.54 21.07
N GLU A 194 18.28 3.60 21.84
CA GLU A 194 19.30 4.66 21.95
C GLU A 194 20.47 4.16 22.81
N ARG A 195 21.71 4.23 22.31
CA ARG A 195 22.90 3.69 23.00
C ARG A 195 23.17 4.34 24.35
N LYS A 196 22.94 5.64 24.47
CA LYS A 196 23.30 6.40 25.68
C LYS A 196 22.37 6.09 26.86
N THR A 197 21.09 5.95 26.58
CA THR A 197 20.04 5.79 27.61
C THR A 197 19.48 4.38 27.66
N ASN A 198 19.80 3.54 26.68
CA ASN A 198 19.20 2.23 26.44
C ASN A 198 17.67 2.26 26.23
N THR A 199 17.10 3.44 25.96
CA THR A 199 15.66 3.61 25.78
C THR A 199 15.19 3.03 24.45
N LEU A 200 14.04 2.36 24.45
CA LEU A 200 13.42 1.85 23.24
C LEU A 200 12.86 3.02 22.42
N LYS A 201 13.26 3.11 21.15
CA LYS A 201 12.89 4.19 20.22
C LYS A 201 12.24 3.70 18.93
N GLY A 202 12.10 2.40 18.76
CA GLY A 202 11.40 1.79 17.63
C GLY A 202 11.33 0.29 17.80
N PHE A 203 10.34 -0.35 17.19
CA PHE A 203 10.36 -1.79 17.02
C PHE A 203 9.59 -2.23 15.78
N LEU A 204 9.93 -3.43 15.33
CA LEU A 204 9.29 -4.13 14.23
C LEU A 204 8.93 -5.52 14.73
N HIS A 205 7.65 -5.88 14.61
CA HIS A 205 7.14 -7.20 14.95
C HIS A 205 6.46 -7.83 13.73
N ILE A 206 6.96 -9.00 13.33
CA ILE A 206 6.42 -9.80 12.23
C ILE A 206 6.03 -11.17 12.80
N ARG A 207 4.80 -11.61 12.55
CA ARG A 207 4.25 -12.88 13.01
C ARG A 207 4.19 -13.88 11.87
N ALA A 208 4.51 -15.14 12.16
CA ALA A 208 4.22 -16.29 11.32
C ALA A 208 3.13 -17.10 12.03
N ALA A 209 1.89 -16.98 11.56
CA ALA A 209 0.72 -17.59 12.20
C ALA A 209 -0.34 -17.95 11.16
N SER A 210 -1.34 -18.75 11.53
CA SER A 210 -2.50 -18.99 10.65
C SER A 210 -3.26 -17.68 10.42
N LEU A 211 -3.88 -17.55 9.24
CA LEU A 211 -4.67 -16.37 8.92
C LEU A 211 -5.80 -16.13 9.93
N ARG A 212 -6.40 -17.20 10.46
CA ARG A 212 -7.34 -17.14 11.58
C ARG A 212 -6.75 -16.51 12.83
N ARG A 213 -5.55 -16.96 13.25
CA ARG A 213 -4.87 -16.43 14.43
C ARG A 213 -4.55 -14.94 14.26
N VAL A 214 -4.11 -14.53 13.07
CA VAL A 214 -3.87 -13.10 12.80
C VAL A 214 -5.18 -12.31 12.86
N PHE A 215 -6.23 -12.78 12.18
CA PHE A 215 -7.53 -12.12 12.19
C PHE A 215 -8.11 -11.92 13.60
N GLU A 216 -8.03 -12.94 14.46
CA GLU A 216 -8.63 -12.92 15.79
C GLU A 216 -7.91 -12.00 16.80
N THR A 217 -6.63 -11.70 16.57
CA THR A 217 -5.80 -10.96 17.54
C THR A 217 -5.26 -9.63 17.02
N GLU A 218 -5.50 -9.31 15.75
CA GLU A 218 -5.30 -7.98 15.21
C GLU A 218 -6.62 -7.18 15.23
N GLU A 219 -6.52 -5.90 14.93
CA GLU A 219 -7.65 -4.99 14.77
C GLU A 219 -8.56 -5.35 13.58
N TRP A 220 -8.24 -6.43 12.86
CA TRP A 220 -9.00 -6.99 11.75
C TRP A 220 -10.33 -7.58 12.20
N ARG A 221 -10.35 -8.31 13.33
CA ARG A 221 -11.61 -8.78 13.93
C ARG A 221 -12.24 -7.73 14.82
N PHE A 222 -11.44 -7.04 15.63
CA PHE A 222 -11.93 -6.07 16.61
C PHE A 222 -11.21 -4.72 16.40
N PRO A 223 -11.80 -3.76 15.68
CA PRO A 223 -11.13 -2.49 15.36
C PRO A 223 -10.61 -1.72 16.58
N LEU A 224 -11.22 -1.91 17.75
CA LEU A 224 -10.85 -1.25 19.01
C LEU A 224 -10.21 -2.20 20.04
N LEU A 225 -9.62 -3.31 19.56
CA LEU A 225 -9.03 -4.36 20.41
C LEU A 225 -8.10 -3.80 21.48
N LEU A 226 -7.17 -2.91 21.10
CA LEU A 226 -6.18 -2.32 22.00
C LEU A 226 -6.77 -1.36 23.05
N SER A 227 -8.04 -1.00 22.92
CA SER A 227 -8.76 -0.14 23.88
C SER A 227 -9.71 -0.94 24.78
N GLY A 228 -9.67 -2.28 24.71
CA GLY A 228 -10.54 -3.17 25.49
C GLY A 228 -11.96 -3.25 24.98
N ASN A 229 -12.30 -2.49 23.94
CA ASN A 229 -13.63 -2.37 23.43
C ASN A 229 -13.85 -3.34 22.26
N LYS A 230 -14.71 -4.35 22.49
CA LYS A 230 -15.09 -5.36 21.48
C LYS A 230 -16.51 -5.18 20.96
N SER A 231 -17.10 -3.98 21.13
CA SER A 231 -18.45 -3.67 20.65
C SER A 231 -18.56 -3.72 19.12
N LEU A 232 -17.48 -3.35 18.42
CA LEU A 232 -17.36 -3.48 16.97
C LEU A 232 -16.60 -4.76 16.64
N ARG A 233 -17.18 -5.58 15.75
CA ARG A 233 -16.57 -6.84 15.31
C ARG A 233 -16.81 -7.06 13.81
N ALA A 234 -15.76 -7.43 13.09
CA ALA A 234 -15.81 -7.71 11.65
C ALA A 234 -16.32 -9.12 11.36
N ASP A 235 -17.20 -9.33 10.39
CA ASP A 235 -17.73 -10.67 10.10
C ASP A 235 -16.62 -11.62 9.61
N ALA A 236 -16.44 -12.74 10.32
CA ALA A 236 -15.37 -13.69 10.03
C ALA A 236 -15.57 -14.43 8.70
N ALA A 237 -16.80 -14.85 8.38
CA ALA A 237 -17.08 -15.53 7.12
C ALA A 237 -16.85 -14.59 5.95
N CYS A 238 -17.37 -13.36 6.06
CA CYS A 238 -17.14 -12.31 5.07
C CYS A 238 -15.64 -12.01 4.87
N PHE A 239 -14.87 -11.90 5.96
CA PHE A 239 -13.43 -11.69 5.89
C PHE A 239 -12.73 -12.84 5.16
N PHE A 240 -12.98 -14.10 5.55
CA PHE A 240 -12.30 -15.24 4.92
C PHE A 240 -12.74 -15.45 3.47
N ASP A 241 -14.00 -15.19 3.11
CA ASP A 241 -14.47 -15.21 1.72
C ASP A 241 -13.72 -14.17 0.88
N LYS A 242 -13.51 -12.96 1.40
CA LYS A 242 -12.69 -11.92 0.74
C LYS A 242 -11.23 -12.36 0.63
N MET A 243 -10.66 -12.98 1.67
CA MET A 243 -9.29 -13.48 1.65
C MET A 243 -9.08 -14.58 0.60
N GLU A 244 -10.03 -15.52 0.49
CA GLU A 244 -10.03 -16.55 -0.54
C GLU A 244 -10.19 -15.92 -1.93
N TYR A 245 -11.16 -15.02 -2.11
CA TYR A 245 -11.42 -14.37 -3.38
C TYR A 245 -10.24 -13.52 -3.88
N HIS A 246 -9.63 -12.72 -3.01
CA HIS A 246 -8.59 -11.78 -3.42
C HIS A 246 -7.20 -12.41 -3.46
N PHE A 247 -6.90 -13.32 -2.54
CA PHE A 247 -5.54 -13.81 -2.29
C PHE A 247 -5.42 -15.33 -2.40
N ASN A 248 -6.52 -16.06 -2.59
CA ASN A 248 -6.56 -17.52 -2.57
C ASN A 248 -5.99 -18.09 -1.26
N LEU A 249 -6.37 -17.47 -0.14
CA LEU A 249 -6.00 -17.87 1.22
C LEU A 249 -7.25 -18.28 2.01
N THR A 250 -7.17 -19.45 2.63
CA THR A 250 -8.14 -19.99 3.57
C THR A 250 -7.77 -19.61 5.01
N SER A 251 -8.67 -19.84 5.97
CA SER A 251 -8.42 -19.49 7.37
C SER A 251 -7.22 -20.21 8.00
N ASP A 252 -6.87 -21.38 7.46
CA ASP A 252 -5.87 -22.27 8.03
C ASP A 252 -4.49 -22.08 7.40
N ASP A 253 -4.41 -21.33 6.30
CA ASP A 253 -3.15 -20.98 5.66
C ASP A 253 -2.27 -20.15 6.60
N PHE A 254 -1.00 -20.52 6.67
CA PHE A 254 0.01 -19.78 7.43
C PHE A 254 0.49 -18.58 6.62
N VAL A 255 0.57 -17.43 7.27
CA VAL A 255 0.96 -16.17 6.66
C VAL A 255 2.08 -15.53 7.46
N LEU A 256 2.88 -14.71 6.79
CA LEU A 256 3.81 -13.79 7.43
C LEU A 256 3.14 -12.40 7.52
N SER A 257 2.65 -12.04 8.71
CA SER A 257 1.95 -10.77 8.93
C SER A 257 2.83 -9.76 9.65
N VAL A 258 2.91 -8.55 9.10
CA VAL A 258 3.49 -7.41 9.80
C VAL A 258 2.49 -6.91 10.84
N SER A 259 2.77 -7.15 12.11
CA SER A 259 1.88 -6.84 13.24
C SER A 259 2.14 -5.47 13.86
N ALA A 260 3.42 -5.05 13.93
CA ALA A 260 3.76 -3.72 14.45
C ALA A 260 4.99 -3.14 13.76
N GLN A 261 4.94 -1.84 13.48
CA GLN A 261 5.98 -1.08 12.78
C GLN A 261 6.07 0.35 13.30
N LEU A 262 7.02 0.62 14.20
CA LEU A 262 7.00 1.86 14.97
C LEU A 262 8.38 2.48 15.07
N ILE A 263 8.40 3.81 14.99
CA ILE A 263 9.54 4.65 15.32
C ILE A 263 8.99 5.81 16.14
N HIS A 264 9.68 6.09 17.24
CA HIS A 264 9.41 7.22 18.12
C HIS A 264 9.28 8.53 17.30
N PRO A 265 8.31 9.41 17.59
CA PRO A 265 8.03 10.62 16.82
C PRO A 265 9.27 11.41 16.38
N ASP A 266 10.20 11.68 17.29
CA ASP A 266 11.42 12.47 17.03
C ASP A 266 12.39 11.86 16.02
N LEU A 267 12.27 10.56 15.71
CA LEU A 267 13.18 9.83 14.82
C LEU A 267 12.56 9.49 13.46
N ARG A 268 11.27 9.77 13.27
CA ARG A 268 10.56 9.44 12.02
C ARG A 268 11.22 10.14 10.83
N GLY A 269 11.45 9.38 9.76
CA GLY A 269 12.08 9.88 8.53
C GLY A 269 13.59 10.16 8.62
N LYS A 270 14.21 10.02 9.80
CA LYS A 270 15.66 10.22 9.99
C LYS A 270 16.44 8.92 9.74
N ASN A 271 17.67 9.07 9.26
CA ASN A 271 18.74 8.06 9.30
C ASN A 271 18.38 6.64 8.81
N ARG A 272 17.37 6.50 7.93
CA ARG A 272 16.94 5.21 7.36
C ARG A 272 16.54 4.11 8.36
N LEU A 273 16.44 4.43 9.65
CA LEU A 273 16.25 3.52 10.79
C LEU A 273 15.19 2.44 10.57
N PHE A 274 14.07 2.81 9.94
CA PHE A 274 12.99 1.87 9.65
C PHE A 274 13.43 0.70 8.76
N ALA A 275 14.20 0.97 7.70
CA ALA A 275 14.66 -0.14 6.89
C ALA A 275 15.83 -0.88 7.51
N ASP A 276 16.55 -0.27 8.44
CA ASP A 276 17.61 -0.97 9.16
C ASP A 276 16.96 -1.98 10.14
N LEU A 277 15.80 -1.63 10.73
CA LEU A 277 14.93 -2.58 11.44
C LEU A 277 14.44 -3.70 10.52
N MET A 278 13.85 -3.37 9.37
CA MET A 278 13.39 -4.38 8.40
C MET A 278 14.52 -5.29 7.92
N LYS A 279 15.70 -4.71 7.64
CA LYS A 279 16.90 -5.44 7.24
C LYS A 279 17.36 -6.37 8.35
N LYS A 280 17.36 -5.92 9.61
CA LYS A 280 17.69 -6.79 10.74
C LYS A 280 16.77 -8.01 10.78
N VAL A 281 15.46 -7.82 10.65
CA VAL A 281 14.51 -8.93 10.62
C VAL A 281 14.71 -9.82 9.39
N ALA A 282 14.86 -9.24 8.20
CA ALA A 282 15.10 -9.95 6.94
C ALA A 282 16.21 -11.00 7.06
N HIS A 283 17.33 -10.65 7.69
CA HIS A 283 18.47 -11.55 7.89
C HIS A 283 18.21 -12.74 8.81
N HIS A 284 17.16 -12.68 9.63
CA HIS A 284 16.79 -13.76 10.55
C HIS A 284 15.58 -14.56 10.07
N ILE A 285 14.88 -14.10 9.02
CA ILE A 285 13.74 -14.83 8.48
C ILE A 285 14.20 -16.16 7.91
N SER A 286 13.62 -17.26 8.42
CA SER A 286 13.89 -18.60 7.92
C SER A 286 13.40 -18.76 6.47
N PRO A 287 14.04 -19.62 5.64
CA PRO A 287 13.58 -19.87 4.29
C PRO A 287 12.12 -20.35 4.21
N THR A 288 11.66 -21.10 5.22
CA THR A 288 10.27 -21.57 5.30
C THR A 288 9.30 -20.42 5.52
N HIS A 289 9.58 -19.51 6.46
CA HIS A 289 8.74 -18.32 6.69
C HIS A 289 8.83 -17.31 5.53
N ALA A 290 9.98 -17.21 4.87
CA ALA A 290 10.16 -16.37 3.69
C ALA A 290 9.33 -16.87 2.47
N ALA A 291 8.93 -18.14 2.45
CA ALA A 291 8.10 -18.72 1.41
C ALA A 291 6.60 -18.51 1.65
N LEU A 292 6.19 -18.12 2.87
CA LEU A 292 4.79 -17.88 3.20
C LEU A 292 4.25 -16.64 2.47
N PRO A 293 2.92 -16.54 2.22
CA PRO A 293 2.28 -15.31 1.81
C PRO A 293 2.50 -14.19 2.82
N GLY A 294 2.87 -13.00 2.35
CA GLY A 294 3.09 -11.82 3.20
C GLY A 294 1.87 -10.92 3.24
N LEU A 295 1.44 -10.54 4.44
CA LEU A 295 0.32 -9.62 4.69
C LEU A 295 0.75 -8.43 5.54
N THR A 296 0.19 -7.26 5.24
CA THR A 296 0.38 -6.07 6.08
C THR A 296 -0.83 -5.17 5.94
N GLU A 297 -1.43 -4.79 7.08
CA GLU A 297 -2.40 -3.72 7.09
C GLU A 297 -1.69 -2.39 6.81
N LEU A 298 -2.27 -1.60 5.91
CA LEU A 298 -1.74 -0.30 5.53
C LEU A 298 -2.58 0.78 6.20
N SER A 299 -2.04 1.35 7.27
CA SER A 299 -2.67 2.49 7.95
C SER A 299 -2.89 3.67 7.00
N GLN A 300 -3.91 4.49 7.26
CA GLN A 300 -4.20 5.66 6.42
C GLN A 300 -3.03 6.67 6.35
N THR A 301 -2.19 6.73 7.38
CA THR A 301 -1.05 7.64 7.47
C THR A 301 0.19 6.90 8.01
N GLY A 302 1.36 7.52 7.92
CA GLY A 302 2.60 7.02 8.55
C GLY A 302 3.69 6.58 7.57
N THR A 303 4.93 6.52 8.06
CA THR A 303 6.10 6.18 7.24
C THR A 303 6.16 4.69 6.88
N GLY A 304 5.55 3.82 7.69
CA GLY A 304 5.43 2.38 7.40
C GLY A 304 4.57 2.11 6.17
N ARG A 305 3.46 2.85 6.01
CA ARG A 305 2.54 2.75 4.87
C ARG A 305 3.24 2.90 3.53
N VAL A 306 3.97 4.01 3.32
CA VAL A 306 4.66 4.31 2.05
C VAL A 306 5.58 3.16 1.63
N LEU A 307 6.27 2.57 2.61
CA LEU A 307 7.19 1.48 2.39
C LEU A 307 6.45 0.16 2.13
N ASN A 308 5.47 -0.19 2.96
CA ASN A 308 4.69 -1.42 2.82
C ASN A 308 3.93 -1.45 1.51
N GLU A 309 3.31 -0.33 1.13
CA GLU A 309 2.77 -0.14 -0.21
C GLU A 309 3.87 -0.43 -1.23
N ALA A 310 5.00 0.28 -1.14
CA ALA A 310 6.08 0.11 -2.11
C ALA A 310 6.54 -1.34 -2.21
N VAL A 311 6.53 -2.14 -1.14
CA VAL A 311 6.97 -3.54 -1.17
C VAL A 311 5.88 -4.56 -1.52
N ALA A 312 4.60 -4.21 -1.39
CA ALA A 312 3.48 -5.08 -1.74
C ALA A 312 3.44 -5.38 -3.24
N GLU A 313 3.02 -6.61 -3.56
CA GLU A 313 2.68 -7.04 -4.91
C GLU A 313 1.29 -6.53 -5.30
N ARG A 314 0.36 -6.60 -4.34
CA ARG A 314 -1.01 -6.12 -4.48
C ARG A 314 -1.41 -5.32 -3.24
N VAL A 315 -2.24 -4.31 -3.44
CA VAL A 315 -2.90 -3.56 -2.37
C VAL A 315 -4.39 -3.68 -2.62
N VAL A 316 -5.13 -4.23 -1.66
CA VAL A 316 -6.57 -4.50 -1.81
C VAL A 316 -7.32 -3.75 -0.73
N TYR A 317 -8.27 -2.92 -1.15
CA TYR A 317 -9.17 -2.19 -0.26
C TYR A 317 -10.34 -3.10 0.15
N GLY A 318 -11.19 -2.68 1.09
CA GLY A 318 -12.46 -3.36 1.40
C GLY A 318 -12.37 -4.72 2.12
N VAL A 319 -11.18 -5.33 2.19
CA VAL A 319 -10.96 -6.59 2.94
C VAL A 319 -11.20 -6.41 4.43
N LEU A 320 -10.67 -5.32 5.01
CA LEU A 320 -10.82 -4.99 6.43
C LEU A 320 -12.00 -4.04 6.63
N ASP A 321 -12.86 -4.33 7.61
CA ASP A 321 -14.04 -3.51 7.92
C ASP A 321 -13.68 -2.13 8.51
N ASN A 322 -12.43 -1.96 8.95
CA ASN A 322 -11.89 -0.67 9.38
C ASN A 322 -11.52 0.27 8.21
N GLY A 323 -11.66 -0.20 6.96
CA GLY A 323 -11.41 0.56 5.74
C GLY A 323 -9.94 0.67 5.33
N ASN A 324 -9.00 0.16 6.13
CA ASN A 324 -7.59 0.13 5.75
C ASN A 324 -7.36 -0.94 4.66
N PRO A 325 -6.56 -0.65 3.62
CA PRO A 325 -6.21 -1.66 2.64
C PRO A 325 -5.20 -2.67 3.20
N LEU A 326 -5.24 -3.87 2.64
CA LEU A 326 -4.30 -4.95 2.93
C LEU A 326 -3.26 -5.03 1.82
N GLY A 327 -1.99 -4.84 2.17
CA GLY A 327 -0.85 -5.14 1.32
C GLY A 327 -0.58 -6.64 1.31
N PHE A 328 -0.41 -7.20 0.11
CA PHE A 328 -0.19 -8.63 -0.11
C PHE A 328 1.04 -8.89 -0.96
N THR A 329 1.72 -10.00 -0.67
CA THR A 329 2.72 -10.62 -1.54
C THR A 329 2.53 -12.14 -1.53
N ALA A 330 2.57 -12.78 -2.70
CA ALA A 330 2.40 -14.23 -2.77
C ALA A 330 3.52 -15.00 -2.03
N ARG A 331 4.71 -14.41 -1.95
CA ARG A 331 5.82 -14.86 -1.10
C ARG A 331 6.40 -13.67 -0.36
N ALA A 332 6.54 -13.78 0.96
CA ALA A 332 7.13 -12.75 1.79
C ALA A 332 8.55 -12.40 1.33
N SER A 333 9.32 -13.39 0.85
CA SER A 333 10.64 -13.21 0.24
C SER A 333 10.62 -12.17 -0.88
N SER A 334 9.57 -12.12 -1.68
CA SER A 334 9.42 -11.09 -2.71
C SER A 334 9.53 -9.70 -2.11
N SER A 335 8.97 -9.44 -0.92
CA SER A 335 9.08 -8.16 -0.20
C SER A 335 10.40 -7.96 0.57
N ILE A 336 10.97 -9.04 1.08
CA ILE A 336 12.14 -9.00 1.98
C ILE A 336 13.41 -8.60 1.22
N TRP A 337 13.58 -9.08 -0.01
CA TRP A 337 14.78 -8.83 -0.82
C TRP A 337 14.99 -7.35 -1.15
N TYR A 338 13.93 -6.53 -1.03
CA TYR A 338 14.02 -5.07 -1.20
C TYR A 338 14.77 -4.37 -0.07
N TYR A 339 14.90 -5.01 1.10
CA TYR A 339 15.71 -4.51 2.21
C TYR A 339 17.18 -4.94 2.09
N GLU A 340 17.45 -5.97 1.29
CA GLU A 340 18.80 -6.50 1.05
C GLU A 340 19.45 -5.93 -0.24
N GLY A 341 18.69 -5.28 -1.12
CA GLY A 341 19.13 -4.74 -2.43
C GLY A 341 19.62 -3.28 -2.47
N PRO A 342 20.03 -2.76 -3.65
CA PRO A 342 20.59 -1.42 -3.80
C PRO A 342 19.56 -0.28 -3.57
N HIS A 343 20.09 0.91 -3.28
CA HIS A 343 19.45 2.11 -2.70
C HIS A 343 17.92 2.24 -2.81
N LYS A 344 17.25 2.49 -1.67
CA LYS A 344 15.79 2.69 -1.50
C LYS A 344 15.11 3.58 -2.55
N ARG A 345 15.80 4.62 -3.03
CA ARG A 345 15.29 5.54 -4.08
C ARG A 345 15.25 4.90 -5.47
N PHE A 346 16.15 3.97 -5.77
CA PHE A 346 16.15 3.21 -7.01
C PHE A 346 14.98 2.24 -7.04
N VAL A 347 14.75 1.47 -5.98
CA VAL A 347 13.62 0.54 -5.90
C VAL A 347 12.28 1.28 -5.86
N HIS A 348 12.17 2.39 -5.12
CA HIS A 348 11.00 3.25 -5.18
C HIS A 348 10.80 3.82 -6.59
N ALA A 349 11.82 4.40 -7.24
CA ALA A 349 11.67 4.94 -8.60
C ALA A 349 11.38 3.85 -9.64
N VAL A 350 12.00 2.66 -9.52
CA VAL A 350 11.73 1.49 -10.34
C VAL A 350 10.32 1.01 -10.12
N ARG A 351 9.78 1.08 -8.90
CA ARG A 351 8.40 0.69 -8.61
C ARG A 351 7.36 1.75 -8.86
N THR A 352 7.67 3.02 -8.75
CA THR A 352 6.84 4.08 -9.31
C THR A 352 6.77 3.85 -10.82
N LYS A 353 7.89 3.52 -11.47
CA LYS A 353 7.91 3.12 -12.88
C LYS A 353 7.19 1.80 -13.16
N ILE A 354 7.32 0.77 -12.32
CA ILE A 354 6.61 -0.51 -12.46
C ILE A 354 5.13 -0.27 -12.21
N ARG A 355 4.69 0.46 -11.19
CA ARG A 355 3.28 0.80 -10.94
C ARG A 355 2.67 1.65 -12.05
N GLU A 356 3.43 2.60 -12.59
CA GLU A 356 3.10 3.34 -13.82
C GLU A 356 3.00 2.40 -15.04
N ASN A 357 3.79 1.32 -15.08
CA ASN A 357 3.84 0.33 -16.17
C ASN A 357 3.03 -0.96 -15.91
N SER A 358 2.51 -1.17 -14.71
CA SER A 358 1.91 -2.42 -14.22
C SER A 358 0.45 -2.18 -13.86
N LEU A 359 -0.23 -1.43 -14.71
CA LEU A 359 -1.64 -1.67 -14.99
C LEU A 359 -1.74 -3.04 -15.70
N THR A 360 -1.26 -4.09 -15.02
CA THR A 360 -1.40 -5.47 -15.45
C THR A 360 -2.78 -5.90 -15.05
N TYR A 361 -3.62 -6.11 -16.06
CA TYR A 361 -4.84 -6.88 -15.97
C TYR A 361 -4.59 -8.21 -15.23
N ILE A 362 -5.44 -8.52 -14.26
CA ILE A 362 -5.47 -9.78 -13.51
C ILE A 362 -6.62 -10.62 -14.07
N PRO A 363 -6.32 -11.64 -14.90
CA PRO A 363 -7.35 -12.50 -15.48
C PRO A 363 -8.24 -13.13 -14.43
N HIS A 364 -9.52 -13.20 -14.74
CA HIS A 364 -10.54 -13.88 -13.97
C HIS A 364 -11.18 -14.98 -14.82
N ARG A 365 -11.64 -16.05 -14.18
CA ARG A 365 -12.23 -17.22 -14.88
C ARG A 365 -13.50 -16.92 -15.70
N LEU A 366 -14.11 -15.76 -15.46
CA LEU A 366 -15.31 -15.30 -16.18
C LEU A 366 -14.97 -14.41 -17.38
N ASP A 367 -13.70 -14.08 -17.56
CA ASP A 367 -13.25 -13.27 -18.67
C ASP A 367 -13.23 -14.11 -19.95
N HIS A 368 -13.69 -13.52 -21.05
CA HIS A 368 -13.70 -14.19 -22.34
C HIS A 368 -12.28 -14.54 -22.80
N THR A 369 -12.08 -15.70 -23.41
CA THR A 369 -10.73 -16.21 -23.72
C THR A 369 -10.12 -15.60 -24.97
N HIS A 370 -10.93 -15.06 -25.89
CA HIS A 370 -10.45 -14.44 -27.13
C HIS A 370 -10.36 -12.91 -27.03
N ILE A 371 -9.67 -12.44 -25.99
CA ILE A 371 -9.40 -11.02 -25.76
C ILE A 371 -7.92 -10.80 -25.51
N GLU A 372 -7.48 -9.56 -25.69
CA GLU A 372 -6.19 -9.09 -25.21
C GLU A 372 -6.28 -7.65 -24.74
N VAL A 373 -5.44 -7.29 -23.77
CA VAL A 373 -5.35 -5.93 -23.24
C VAL A 373 -4.17 -5.23 -23.91
N ARG A 374 -4.41 -4.10 -24.57
CA ARG A 374 -3.39 -3.28 -25.23
C ARG A 374 -3.33 -1.90 -24.60
N LYS A 375 -2.15 -1.27 -24.61
CA LYS A 375 -2.00 0.14 -24.26
C LYS A 375 -2.43 1.00 -25.46
N THR A 376 -3.20 2.05 -25.21
CA THR A 376 -3.71 3.02 -26.20
C THR A 376 -3.36 4.45 -25.77
N ASP A 377 -3.69 5.44 -26.60
CA ASP A 377 -3.43 6.86 -26.28
C ASP A 377 -4.29 7.37 -25.12
N ILE A 378 -5.39 6.68 -24.79
CA ILE A 378 -6.34 7.04 -23.72
C ILE A 378 -6.27 6.08 -22.52
N GLY A 379 -5.24 5.22 -22.44
CA GLY A 379 -5.04 4.30 -21.33
C GLY A 379 -4.82 2.87 -21.80
N PHE A 380 -5.63 1.94 -21.29
CA PHE A 380 -5.69 0.56 -21.78
C PHE A 380 -7.00 0.36 -22.52
N GLY A 381 -7.01 -0.57 -23.47
CA GLY A 381 -8.20 -1.03 -24.16
C GLY A 381 -8.20 -2.54 -24.29
N VAL A 382 -9.39 -3.12 -24.39
CA VAL A 382 -9.60 -4.55 -24.58
C VAL A 382 -9.94 -4.80 -26.03
N PHE A 383 -9.23 -5.72 -26.68
CA PHE A 383 -9.38 -6.01 -28.11
C PHE A 383 -9.70 -7.48 -28.31
N SER A 384 -10.52 -7.78 -29.31
CA SER A 384 -10.81 -9.17 -29.68
C SER A 384 -9.61 -9.81 -30.39
N THR A 385 -9.30 -11.06 -30.05
CA THR A 385 -8.27 -11.86 -30.76
C THR A 385 -8.87 -12.88 -31.73
N ALA A 386 -10.21 -13.04 -31.71
CA ALA A 386 -11.01 -13.80 -32.66
C ALA A 386 -12.40 -13.14 -32.81
N PRO A 387 -13.22 -13.51 -33.82
CA PRO A 387 -14.57 -12.97 -33.94
C PRO A 387 -15.43 -13.37 -32.72
N ILE A 388 -16.17 -12.41 -32.16
CA ILE A 388 -17.07 -12.61 -31.01
C ILE A 388 -18.52 -12.37 -31.46
N LYS A 389 -19.42 -13.30 -31.14
CA LYS A 389 -20.84 -13.19 -31.52
C LYS A 389 -21.64 -12.31 -30.57
N ALA A 390 -22.64 -11.62 -31.11
CA ALA A 390 -23.64 -10.91 -30.30
C ALA A 390 -24.23 -11.83 -29.21
N GLY A 391 -24.43 -11.29 -28.01
CA GLY A 391 -24.91 -12.01 -26.84
C GLY A 391 -23.82 -12.71 -26.01
N THR A 392 -22.56 -12.73 -26.48
CA THR A 392 -21.44 -13.31 -25.72
C THR A 392 -21.09 -12.46 -24.50
N ILE A 393 -20.97 -13.08 -23.33
CA ILE A 393 -20.45 -12.43 -22.11
C ILE A 393 -18.94 -12.22 -22.28
N ILE A 394 -18.50 -10.97 -22.11
CA ILE A 394 -17.11 -10.56 -22.26
C ILE A 394 -16.36 -10.62 -20.94
N ALA A 395 -16.96 -10.03 -19.91
CA ALA A 395 -16.41 -9.92 -18.58
C ALA A 395 -17.54 -9.66 -17.59
N GLU A 396 -17.24 -9.81 -16.32
CA GLU A 396 -18.13 -9.39 -15.24
C GLU A 396 -17.35 -8.47 -14.30
N PHE A 397 -18.00 -7.41 -13.82
CA PHE A 397 -17.51 -6.63 -12.69
C PHE A 397 -17.57 -7.49 -11.44
N VAL A 398 -16.56 -8.35 -11.28
CA VAL A 398 -16.36 -9.17 -10.10
C VAL A 398 -15.42 -8.40 -9.18
N GLY A 399 -15.97 -7.93 -8.07
CA GLY A 399 -15.27 -7.10 -7.12
C GLY A 399 -16.12 -6.85 -5.89
N GLU A 400 -15.59 -6.02 -5.01
CA GLU A 400 -16.27 -5.69 -3.76
C GLU A 400 -17.41 -4.70 -4.00
N LYS A 401 -18.44 -4.80 -3.15
CA LYS A 401 -19.54 -3.83 -3.11
C LYS A 401 -19.22 -2.73 -2.10
N TYR A 402 -19.47 -1.49 -2.50
CA TYR A 402 -19.27 -0.29 -1.73
C TYR A 402 -20.59 0.46 -1.58
N GLN A 403 -20.77 1.10 -0.42
CA GLN A 403 -21.84 2.06 -0.19
C GLN A 403 -21.25 3.47 -0.20
N ALA A 404 -21.81 4.37 -0.99
CA ALA A 404 -21.43 5.76 -1.00
C ALA A 404 -22.64 6.65 -1.35
N GLN A 405 -22.77 7.79 -0.67
CA GLN A 405 -23.84 8.75 -0.96
C GLN A 405 -23.69 9.38 -2.34
N THR A 406 -22.45 9.54 -2.81
CA THR A 406 -22.12 10.03 -4.15
C THR A 406 -20.90 9.30 -4.69
N ALA A 407 -20.68 9.32 -6.00
CA ALA A 407 -19.51 8.69 -6.60
C ALA A 407 -18.21 9.40 -6.18
N MET A 408 -18.27 10.72 -5.95
CA MET A 408 -17.12 11.49 -5.45
C MET A 408 -16.71 11.15 -4.01
N ALA A 409 -17.62 10.58 -3.21
CA ALA A 409 -17.32 10.09 -1.87
C ALA A 409 -16.50 8.78 -1.88
N LEU A 410 -16.41 8.08 -3.02
CA LEU A 410 -15.55 6.90 -3.15
C LEU A 410 -14.06 7.28 -3.06
N PRO A 411 -13.20 6.33 -2.63
CA PRO A 411 -11.75 6.49 -2.73
C PRO A 411 -11.33 6.88 -4.15
N GLU A 412 -10.34 7.77 -4.28
CA GLU A 412 -9.91 8.36 -5.56
C GLU A 412 -9.64 7.31 -6.65
N ILE A 413 -9.01 6.19 -6.29
CA ILE A 413 -8.71 5.08 -7.20
C ILE A 413 -9.96 4.41 -7.80
N MET A 414 -11.11 4.53 -7.14
CA MET A 414 -12.37 3.88 -7.53
C MET A 414 -13.26 4.81 -8.36
N ARG A 415 -13.14 6.13 -8.19
CA ARG A 415 -14.09 7.11 -8.75
C ARG A 415 -14.33 6.95 -10.25
N ASN A 416 -13.30 6.59 -11.02
CA ASN A 416 -13.37 6.45 -12.47
C ASN A 416 -13.57 5.00 -12.97
N HIS A 417 -13.69 4.03 -12.06
CA HIS A 417 -13.64 2.60 -12.38
C HIS A 417 -14.68 1.76 -11.61
N ALA A 418 -15.36 2.35 -10.64
CA ALA A 418 -16.47 1.71 -9.93
C ALA A 418 -17.72 1.76 -10.80
N LEU A 419 -18.46 0.65 -10.80
CA LEU A 419 -19.73 0.47 -11.49
C LEU A 419 -20.86 0.73 -10.50
N GLN A 420 -21.71 1.73 -10.71
CA GLN A 420 -22.91 1.89 -9.91
C GLN A 420 -23.91 0.74 -10.20
N ILE A 421 -24.39 0.08 -9.14
CA ILE A 421 -25.34 -1.04 -9.20
C ILE A 421 -26.63 -0.78 -8.41
N GLY A 422 -26.75 0.39 -7.79
CA GLY A 422 -27.91 0.83 -7.02
C GLY A 422 -27.76 2.30 -6.63
N GLU A 423 -28.74 2.85 -5.91
CA GLU A 423 -28.77 4.29 -5.59
C GLU A 423 -27.54 4.77 -4.80
N MET A 424 -27.05 3.95 -3.87
CA MET A 424 -25.83 4.21 -3.10
C MET A 424 -24.83 3.06 -3.23
N GLU A 425 -25.07 2.11 -4.13
CA GLU A 425 -24.31 0.85 -4.22
C GLU A 425 -23.40 0.84 -5.45
N TYR A 426 -22.14 0.48 -5.24
CA TYR A 426 -21.11 0.44 -6.30
C TYR A 426 -20.35 -0.88 -6.25
N VAL A 427 -19.83 -1.34 -7.39
CA VAL A 427 -18.91 -2.48 -7.49
C VAL A 427 -17.59 -2.01 -8.07
N PHE A 428 -16.47 -2.33 -7.43
CA PHE A 428 -15.15 -1.99 -7.95
C PHE A 428 -14.32 -3.24 -8.28
N ALA A 429 -14.05 -3.46 -9.56
CA ALA A 429 -13.38 -4.63 -10.08
C ALA A 429 -11.89 -4.37 -10.35
N HIS A 430 -11.13 -4.05 -9.29
CA HIS A 430 -9.75 -3.58 -9.40
C HIS A 430 -8.85 -4.50 -10.27
N ARG A 431 -8.30 -3.93 -11.34
CA ARG A 431 -7.43 -4.57 -12.34
C ARG A 431 -8.06 -5.77 -13.06
N ARG A 432 -9.38 -5.89 -13.08
CA ARG A 432 -10.09 -6.95 -13.82
C ARG A 432 -10.37 -6.51 -15.25
N LEU A 433 -10.79 -7.44 -16.10
CA LEU A 433 -11.01 -7.13 -17.51
C LEU A 433 -12.09 -6.05 -17.67
N ALA A 434 -13.18 -6.17 -16.91
CA ALA A 434 -14.35 -5.29 -17.02
C ALA A 434 -14.03 -3.79 -16.84
N GLU A 435 -13.13 -3.43 -15.90
CA GLU A 435 -12.75 -2.03 -15.66
C GLU A 435 -11.86 -1.42 -16.77
N LEU A 436 -11.29 -2.27 -17.64
CA LEU A 436 -10.38 -1.86 -18.70
C LEU A 436 -11.09 -1.61 -20.04
N LEU A 437 -12.39 -1.90 -20.14
CA LEU A 437 -13.17 -1.57 -21.33
C LEU A 437 -13.48 -0.08 -21.33
N ASN A 438 -13.02 0.61 -22.37
CA ASN A 438 -13.20 2.04 -22.53
C ASN A 438 -14.65 2.42 -22.83
N HIS A 439 -14.96 3.68 -22.53
CA HIS A 439 -16.20 4.30 -22.94
C HIS A 439 -16.28 4.45 -24.48
N SER A 440 -17.47 4.24 -25.05
CA SER A 440 -17.82 4.73 -26.39
C SER A 440 -19.24 5.27 -26.42
N CYS A 441 -19.45 6.40 -27.12
CA CYS A 441 -20.78 6.90 -27.48
C CYS A 441 -21.43 6.08 -28.62
N ASP A 442 -20.68 5.22 -29.31
CA ASP A 442 -21.19 4.19 -30.22
C ASP A 442 -20.62 2.82 -29.83
N PRO A 443 -21.20 2.17 -28.81
CA PRO A 443 -20.60 0.98 -28.21
C PRO A 443 -20.95 -0.31 -28.96
N ASN A 444 -20.01 -1.27 -28.93
CA ASN A 444 -20.25 -2.65 -29.38
C ASN A 444 -20.52 -3.64 -28.24
N CYS A 445 -20.39 -3.18 -26.98
CA CYS A 445 -20.73 -3.91 -25.77
C CYS A 445 -21.75 -3.13 -24.92
N GLY A 446 -22.49 -3.85 -24.10
CA GLY A 446 -23.50 -3.32 -23.18
C GLY A 446 -23.41 -3.95 -21.80
N ILE A 447 -24.08 -3.35 -20.82
CA ILE A 447 -24.18 -3.91 -19.47
C ILE A 447 -25.53 -4.63 -19.32
N GLN A 448 -25.49 -5.87 -18.84
CA GLN A 448 -26.66 -6.71 -18.56
C GLN A 448 -26.65 -7.19 -17.12
N ALA A 449 -27.84 -7.53 -16.62
CA ALA A 449 -28.08 -7.73 -15.20
C ALA A 449 -27.55 -6.50 -14.43
N LEU A 450 -26.69 -6.69 -13.42
CA LEU A 450 -26.06 -5.59 -12.70
C LEU A 450 -24.61 -5.34 -13.12
N THR A 451 -23.88 -6.38 -13.54
CA THR A 451 -22.41 -6.39 -13.55
C THR A 451 -21.79 -6.99 -14.81
N LYS A 452 -22.58 -7.50 -15.77
CA LYS A 452 -22.06 -8.32 -16.88
C LYS A 452 -21.91 -7.49 -18.15
N ILE A 453 -20.70 -7.41 -18.69
CA ILE A 453 -20.49 -6.82 -20.01
C ILE A 453 -20.73 -7.88 -21.08
N VAL A 454 -21.57 -7.54 -22.07
CA VAL A 454 -22.04 -8.45 -23.12
C VAL A 454 -21.88 -7.78 -24.48
N ALA A 455 -21.43 -8.52 -25.49
CA ALA A 455 -21.41 -8.04 -26.88
C ALA A 455 -22.85 -7.80 -27.38
N VAL A 456 -23.16 -6.62 -27.91
CA VAL A 456 -24.51 -6.27 -28.42
C VAL A 456 -24.63 -6.41 -29.94
N GLN A 457 -23.51 -6.71 -30.60
CA GLN A 457 -23.39 -6.98 -32.03
C GLN A 457 -22.23 -7.97 -32.26
N ASP A 458 -22.12 -8.48 -33.48
CA ASP A 458 -20.94 -9.27 -33.86
C ASP A 458 -19.70 -8.37 -33.90
N ILE A 459 -18.63 -8.79 -33.23
CA ILE A 459 -17.37 -8.05 -33.09
C ILE A 459 -16.29 -8.78 -33.90
N PRO A 460 -15.78 -8.19 -35.01
CA PRO A 460 -14.67 -8.76 -35.77
C PRO A 460 -13.37 -8.83 -34.96
N THR A 461 -12.44 -9.69 -35.37
CA THR A 461 -11.09 -9.77 -34.77
C THR A 461 -10.38 -8.42 -34.83
N GLY A 462 -9.72 -8.04 -33.74
CA GLY A 462 -8.89 -6.85 -33.63
C GLY A 462 -9.65 -5.57 -33.31
N GLN A 463 -10.98 -5.60 -33.22
CA GLN A 463 -11.79 -4.45 -32.79
C GLN A 463 -11.69 -4.26 -31.27
N GLU A 464 -11.70 -3.00 -30.82
CA GLU A 464 -11.77 -2.68 -29.39
C GLU A 464 -13.18 -2.92 -28.85
N LEU A 465 -13.28 -3.53 -27.68
CA LEU A 465 -14.53 -3.74 -26.96
C LEU A 465 -14.79 -2.52 -26.08
N ARG A 466 -15.88 -1.81 -26.36
CA ARG A 466 -16.25 -0.57 -25.67
C ARG A 466 -17.73 -0.56 -25.32
N TRP A 467 -18.06 0.10 -24.21
CA TRP A 467 -19.44 0.22 -23.72
C TRP A 467 -19.73 1.65 -23.28
N ASP A 468 -21.00 2.04 -23.17
CA ASP A 468 -21.36 3.40 -22.73
C ASP A 468 -21.58 3.43 -21.21
N TYR A 469 -20.65 4.03 -20.47
CA TYR A 469 -20.69 4.11 -19.00
C TYR A 469 -22.00 4.70 -18.45
N ARG A 470 -22.69 5.55 -19.22
CA ARG A 470 -23.99 6.12 -18.81
C ARG A 470 -25.05 5.06 -18.58
N THR A 471 -24.92 3.87 -19.17
CA THR A 471 -25.85 2.75 -19.01
C THR A 471 -25.93 2.20 -17.58
N THR A 472 -25.03 2.64 -16.69
CA THR A 472 -25.06 2.36 -15.25
C THR A 472 -25.09 3.59 -14.36
N GLU A 473 -25.01 4.82 -14.88
CA GLU A 473 -24.74 5.99 -14.02
C GLU A 473 -25.98 6.83 -13.73
N CYS A 474 -26.22 7.12 -12.45
CA CYS A 474 -27.11 8.17 -11.96
C CYS A 474 -26.51 8.77 -10.68
N SER A 475 -25.28 9.26 -10.81
CA SER A 475 -24.47 9.86 -9.74
C SER A 475 -23.95 11.25 -10.12
N ASP A 476 -23.11 11.85 -9.26
CA ASP A 476 -22.39 13.10 -9.51
C ASP A 476 -21.09 12.91 -10.31
N TRP A 477 -20.80 11.69 -10.78
CA TRP A 477 -19.63 11.41 -11.60
C TRP A 477 -19.78 11.96 -13.02
N VAL A 478 -18.72 12.59 -13.52
CA VAL A 478 -18.65 13.14 -14.87
C VAL A 478 -17.27 12.90 -15.47
N LEU A 479 -17.24 12.36 -16.70
CA LEU A 479 -16.06 12.30 -17.56
C LEU A 479 -16.14 13.39 -18.64
N SER A 480 -15.17 14.29 -18.62
CA SER A 480 -15.02 15.37 -19.61
C SER A 480 -13.53 15.76 -19.76
N PRO A 481 -12.99 15.84 -21.00
CA PRO A 481 -13.65 15.55 -22.27
C PRO A 481 -13.72 14.03 -22.55
N CYS A 482 -14.75 13.63 -23.31
CA CYS A 482 -14.84 12.28 -23.88
C CYS A 482 -13.91 12.14 -25.08
N LEU A 483 -13.10 11.08 -25.07
CA LEU A 483 -12.07 10.82 -26.09
C LEU A 483 -12.39 9.58 -26.95
N CYS A 484 -13.66 9.19 -27.08
CA CYS A 484 -14.03 7.97 -27.80
C CYS A 484 -13.81 8.06 -29.32
N GLY A 485 -13.86 9.27 -29.90
CA GLY A 485 -13.64 9.51 -31.32
C GLY A 485 -14.81 9.19 -32.25
N GLU A 486 -15.98 8.85 -31.70
CA GLU A 486 -17.17 8.52 -32.50
C GLU A 486 -17.85 9.78 -33.08
N GLU A 487 -18.45 9.65 -34.26
CA GLU A 487 -19.19 10.76 -34.90
C GLU A 487 -20.33 11.27 -34.03
N ARG A 488 -21.00 10.37 -33.30
CA ARG A 488 -22.09 10.70 -32.38
C ARG A 488 -21.65 11.04 -30.95
N CYS A 489 -20.38 11.42 -30.75
CA CYS A 489 -19.84 11.74 -29.42
C CYS A 489 -20.50 12.97 -28.79
N THR A 490 -20.95 12.84 -27.53
CA THR A 490 -21.59 13.93 -26.76
C THR A 490 -20.60 14.81 -25.99
N GLN A 491 -19.29 14.61 -26.14
CA GLN A 491 -18.19 15.32 -25.46
C GLN A 491 -18.11 15.15 -23.93
N THR A 492 -19.22 14.90 -23.25
CA THR A 492 -19.30 14.67 -21.81
C THR A 492 -20.15 13.43 -21.53
N VAL A 493 -19.71 12.66 -20.53
CA VAL A 493 -20.34 11.42 -20.08
C VAL A 493 -20.70 11.59 -18.61
N GLY A 494 -21.99 11.61 -18.30
CA GLY A 494 -22.53 11.75 -16.95
C GLY A 494 -23.53 10.63 -16.64
N SER A 495 -24.79 10.99 -16.42
CA SER A 495 -25.88 10.05 -16.13
C SER A 495 -26.52 9.46 -17.40
N PHE A 496 -27.19 8.31 -17.26
CA PHE A 496 -28.10 7.76 -18.27
C PHE A 496 -29.11 8.77 -18.80
N LEU A 497 -29.62 9.66 -17.93
CA LEU A 497 -30.62 10.65 -18.33
C LEU A 497 -30.05 11.76 -19.22
N ASP A 498 -28.74 11.94 -19.24
CA ASP A 498 -28.07 12.94 -20.09
C ASP A 498 -27.97 12.49 -21.56
N LEU A 499 -28.27 11.22 -21.86
CA LEU A 499 -28.33 10.71 -23.22
C LEU A 499 -29.55 11.27 -23.96
N PRO A 500 -29.44 11.61 -25.26
CA PRO A 500 -30.60 11.89 -26.11
C PRO A 500 -31.61 10.73 -26.10
N ASP A 501 -32.90 11.07 -26.15
CA ASP A 501 -34.02 10.10 -26.07
C ASP A 501 -33.91 8.96 -27.10
N GLU A 502 -33.53 9.28 -28.33
CA GLU A 502 -33.35 8.30 -29.41
C GLU A 502 -32.28 7.25 -29.05
N ILE A 503 -31.15 7.70 -28.47
CA ILE A 503 -30.06 6.82 -28.03
C ILE A 503 -30.50 5.98 -26.83
N ARG A 504 -31.23 6.58 -25.87
CA ARG A 504 -31.78 5.81 -24.72
C ARG A 504 -32.69 4.68 -25.20
N GLN A 505 -33.59 4.96 -26.15
CA GLN A 505 -34.48 3.93 -26.71
C GLN A 505 -33.72 2.86 -27.49
N GLU A 506 -32.72 3.24 -28.28
CA GLU A 506 -31.83 2.28 -28.96
C GLU A 506 -31.16 1.33 -27.95
N TYR A 507 -30.60 1.89 -26.87
CA TYR A 507 -29.89 1.14 -25.84
C TYR A 507 -30.82 0.21 -25.05
N LEU A 508 -32.04 0.65 -24.74
CA LEU A 508 -33.05 -0.19 -24.11
C LEU A 508 -33.44 -1.36 -25.02
N ASN A 509 -33.68 -1.10 -26.31
CA ASN A 509 -34.03 -2.12 -27.31
C ASN A 509 -32.91 -3.15 -27.53
N LYS A 510 -31.65 -2.72 -27.46
CA LYS A 510 -30.47 -3.60 -27.52
C LYS A 510 -30.15 -4.30 -26.19
N ASN A 511 -30.96 -4.09 -25.15
CA ASN A 511 -30.76 -4.64 -23.80
C ASN A 511 -29.34 -4.39 -23.27
N MET A 512 -28.87 -3.14 -23.38
CA MET A 512 -27.54 -2.71 -22.94
C MET A 512 -27.54 -1.79 -21.72
N VAL A 513 -28.70 -1.59 -21.09
CA VAL A 513 -28.88 -0.72 -19.92
C VAL A 513 -28.97 -1.60 -18.67
N SER A 514 -28.26 -1.23 -17.61
CA SER A 514 -28.21 -2.02 -16.39
C SER A 514 -29.60 -2.16 -15.77
N LYS A 515 -29.83 -3.32 -15.17
CA LYS A 515 -31.06 -3.67 -14.47
C LYS A 515 -31.45 -2.58 -13.45
N TRP A 516 -30.48 -2.02 -12.74
CA TRP A 516 -30.75 -1.04 -11.69
C TRP A 516 -31.31 0.27 -12.25
N ILE A 517 -30.77 0.77 -13.38
CA ILE A 517 -31.28 1.98 -14.05
C ILE A 517 -32.71 1.75 -14.52
N ARG A 518 -32.96 0.58 -15.14
CA ARG A 518 -34.29 0.21 -15.62
C ARG A 518 -35.31 0.14 -14.49
N GLU A 519 -34.94 -0.48 -13.37
CA GLU A 519 -35.81 -0.56 -12.18
C GLU A 519 -36.04 0.82 -11.55
N LYS A 520 -35.00 1.66 -11.44
CA LYS A 520 -35.13 3.01 -10.86
C LYS A 520 -36.09 3.89 -11.65
N PHE A 521 -36.07 3.80 -12.98
CA PHE A 521 -36.86 4.66 -13.85
C PHE A 521 -38.08 3.98 -14.49
N ASN A 522 -38.37 2.72 -14.12
CA ASN A 522 -39.46 1.90 -14.69
C ASN A 522 -39.42 1.80 -16.23
N LEU A 523 -38.26 1.42 -16.79
CA LEU A 523 -37.97 1.35 -18.23
C LEU A 523 -37.97 -0.07 -18.85
#